data_AF-A0A7S4ADB0-F1
#
_entry.id   AF-A0A7S4ADB0-F1
#
_cell.length_a   1.000
_cell.length_b   1.000
_cell.length_c   1.000
_cell.angle_alpha   90.00
_cell.angle_beta   90.00
_cell.angle_gamma   90.00
#
_symmetry.space_group_name_H-M   'P 1'
#
loop_
_entity.id
_entity.type
_entity.pdbx_description
1 polymer ?
#
loop_
_entity_poly.entity_id
_entity_poly.type
_entity_poly.pdbx_seq_one_letter_code
_entity_poly.pdbx_strand_id
1 'polypeptide(L)'
;PQGEADDDDDDEQKLMLDELAWRTHKVLLEEQNEKRFQKALRSKPLKLSYRQAKKWVQANLGAETQEEFEDLVLNGNLRTPYVPKDPKRYYTDVGTWLGWEDFLLGKPT
;
A
#
# COMPACT_ATOMS: atom_id res chain seq x y z
N PRO A 1 50.72 -42.27 2.70
CA PRO A 1 50.38 -40.83 2.57
C PRO A 1 49.38 -40.62 1.43
N GLN A 2 48.09 -40.81 1.72
CA GLN A 2 46.96 -40.51 0.84
C GLN A 2 45.78 -40.23 1.77
N GLY A 3 45.27 -39.00 1.79
CA GLY A 3 44.17 -38.60 2.67
C GLY A 3 43.88 -37.10 2.77
N GLU A 4 44.45 -36.25 1.91
CA GLU A 4 44.25 -34.79 1.98
C GLU A 4 43.58 -34.21 0.71
N ALA A 5 43.22 -35.04 -0.29
CA ALA A 5 42.66 -34.56 -1.56
C ALA A 5 41.13 -34.66 -1.67
N ASP A 6 40.46 -35.47 -0.84
CA ASP A 6 39.00 -35.66 -0.89
C ASP A 6 38.22 -34.57 -0.12
N ASP A 7 38.80 -33.98 0.95
CA ASP A 7 38.13 -32.95 1.75
C ASP A 7 38.02 -31.59 1.01
N ASP A 8 39.04 -31.21 0.22
CA ASP A 8 39.07 -29.95 -0.53
C ASP A 8 38.01 -29.92 -1.66
N ASP A 9 37.80 -31.04 -2.36
CA ASP A 9 36.79 -31.19 -3.41
C ASP A 9 35.36 -31.09 -2.83
N ASP A 10 35.11 -31.68 -1.66
CA ASP A 10 33.81 -31.63 -0.97
C ASP A 10 33.48 -30.23 -0.44
N ASP A 11 34.46 -29.50 0.08
CA ASP A 11 34.29 -28.09 0.50
C ASP A 11 34.04 -27.17 -0.71
N GLU A 12 34.71 -27.40 -1.83
CA GLU A 12 34.48 -26.67 -3.07
C GLU A 12 33.07 -26.95 -3.64
N GLN A 13 32.62 -28.20 -3.63
CA GLN A 13 31.24 -28.57 -4.00
C GLN A 13 30.21 -27.90 -3.11
N LYS A 14 30.47 -27.85 -1.79
CA LYS A 14 29.57 -27.23 -0.81
C LYS A 14 29.46 -25.72 -1.02
N LEU A 15 30.57 -25.05 -1.32
CA LEU A 15 30.58 -23.62 -1.66
C LEU A 15 29.81 -23.34 -2.96
N MET A 16 29.98 -24.17 -3.99
CA MET A 16 29.21 -24.04 -5.23
C MET A 16 27.71 -24.26 -5.01
N LEU A 17 27.33 -25.23 -4.17
CA LEU A 17 25.92 -25.49 -3.83
C LEU A 17 25.30 -24.33 -3.05
N ASP A 18 26.03 -23.73 -2.11
CA ASP A 18 25.56 -22.57 -1.34
C ASP A 18 25.42 -21.33 -2.24
N GLU A 19 26.37 -21.10 -3.15
CA GLU A 19 26.28 -20.04 -4.15
C GLU A 19 25.08 -20.24 -5.09
N LEU A 20 24.84 -21.47 -5.54
CA LEU A 20 23.69 -21.81 -6.39
C LEU A 20 22.36 -21.61 -5.62
N ALA A 21 22.31 -22.01 -4.36
CA ALA A 21 21.15 -21.81 -3.50
C ALA A 21 20.85 -20.32 -3.30
N TRP A 22 21.89 -19.52 -3.04
CA TRP A 22 21.78 -18.06 -2.94
C TRP A 22 21.26 -17.42 -4.24
N ARG A 23 21.86 -17.78 -5.39
CA ARG A 23 21.44 -17.26 -6.71
C ARG A 23 19.99 -17.63 -7.00
N THR A 24 19.59 -18.86 -6.69
CA THR A 24 18.21 -19.33 -6.86
C THR A 24 17.25 -18.53 -5.97
N HIS A 25 17.60 -18.35 -4.69
CA HIS A 25 16.79 -17.58 -3.75
C HIS A 25 16.64 -16.12 -4.19
N LYS A 26 17.72 -15.51 -4.68
CA LYS A 26 17.71 -14.16 -5.23
C LYS A 26 16.74 -14.04 -6.42
N VAL A 27 16.83 -14.93 -7.40
CA VAL A 27 15.92 -14.92 -8.57
C VAL A 27 14.45 -15.07 -8.14
N LEU A 28 14.16 -15.97 -7.19
CA LEU A 28 12.80 -16.13 -6.67
C LEU A 28 12.28 -14.86 -5.97
N LEU A 29 13.13 -14.18 -5.20
CA LEU A 29 12.78 -12.91 -4.57
C LEU A 29 12.52 -11.82 -5.61
N GLU A 30 13.34 -11.73 -6.65
CA GLU A 30 13.17 -10.77 -7.74
C GLU A 30 11.86 -11.02 -8.49
N GLU A 31 11.57 -12.26 -8.87
CA GLU A 31 10.28 -12.62 -9.49
C GLU A 31 9.08 -12.32 -8.59
N GLN A 32 9.19 -12.62 -7.29
CA GLN A 32 8.11 -12.35 -6.34
C GLN A 32 7.87 -10.84 -6.22
N ASN A 33 8.94 -10.05 -6.16
CA ASN A 33 8.86 -8.60 -6.13
C ASN A 33 8.24 -8.04 -7.41
N GLU A 34 8.65 -8.51 -8.58
CA GLU A 34 8.10 -8.06 -9.87
C GLU A 34 6.60 -8.38 -9.97
N LYS A 35 6.18 -9.60 -9.61
CA LYS A 35 4.76 -9.99 -9.60
C LYS A 35 3.94 -9.10 -8.65
N ARG A 36 4.45 -8.81 -7.45
CA ARG A 36 3.79 -7.92 -6.48
C ARG A 36 3.70 -6.49 -6.98
N PHE A 37 4.78 -5.97 -7.56
CA PHE A 37 4.84 -4.61 -8.09
C PHE A 37 3.89 -4.44 -9.28
N GLN A 38 3.92 -5.37 -10.24
CA GLN A 38 3.04 -5.37 -11.41
C GLN A 38 1.56 -5.45 -11.01
N LYS A 39 1.23 -6.24 -9.97
CA LYS A 39 -0.13 -6.30 -9.40
C LYS A 39 -0.53 -4.97 -8.76
N ALA A 40 0.37 -4.34 -8.00
CA ALA A 40 0.10 -3.05 -7.35
C ALA A 40 -0.19 -1.97 -8.39
N LEU A 41 0.60 -1.89 -9.46
CA LEU A 41 0.39 -0.93 -10.56
C LEU A 41 -0.95 -1.10 -11.27
N ARG A 42 -1.44 -2.33 -11.41
CA ARG A 42 -2.75 -2.62 -12.05
C ARG A 42 -3.93 -2.46 -11.10
N SER A 43 -3.70 -2.37 -9.80
CA SER A 43 -4.76 -2.27 -8.80
C SER A 43 -5.30 -0.83 -8.69
N LYS A 44 -6.56 -0.69 -8.28
CA LYS A 44 -7.13 0.63 -8.00
C LYS A 44 -6.32 1.29 -6.86
N PRO A 45 -6.06 2.62 -6.91
CA PRO A 45 -5.35 3.32 -5.85
C PRO A 45 -6.01 3.06 -4.50
N LEU A 46 -5.22 2.63 -3.52
CA LEU A 46 -5.70 2.42 -2.16
C LEU A 46 -6.05 3.78 -1.55
N LYS A 47 -7.31 3.95 -1.18
CA LYS A 47 -7.76 5.11 -0.40
C LYS A 47 -7.50 4.85 1.08
N LEU A 48 -7.38 5.93 1.84
CA LEU A 48 -7.27 5.83 3.30
C LEU A 48 -8.52 5.17 3.89
N SER A 49 -8.35 4.52 5.04
CA SER A 49 -9.51 4.09 5.84
C SER A 49 -10.35 5.30 6.25
N TYR A 50 -11.64 5.09 6.52
CA TYR A 50 -12.56 6.16 6.95
C TYR A 50 -11.95 7.02 8.08
N ARG A 51 -11.42 6.37 9.13
CA ARG A 51 -10.82 7.05 10.29
C ARG A 51 -9.60 7.90 9.92
N GLN A 52 -8.76 7.42 9.00
CA GLN A 52 -7.58 8.16 8.56
C GLN A 52 -7.98 9.31 7.63
N ALA A 53 -8.89 9.08 6.69
CA ALA A 53 -9.40 10.11 5.79
C ALA A 53 -10.11 11.23 6.55
N LYS A 54 -10.99 10.89 7.50
CA LYS A 54 -11.66 11.83 8.42
C LYS A 54 -10.64 12.75 9.10
N LYS A 55 -9.64 12.17 9.78
CA LYS A 55 -8.59 12.95 10.45
C LYS A 55 -7.85 13.87 9.48
N TRP A 56 -7.55 13.38 8.27
CA TRP A 56 -6.85 14.17 7.27
C TRP A 56 -7.73 15.33 6.78
N VAL A 57 -8.99 15.06 6.43
CA VAL A 57 -9.95 16.07 5.95
C VAL A 57 -10.13 17.18 6.98
N GLN A 58 -10.36 16.81 8.24
CA GLN A 58 -10.51 17.72 9.37
C GLN A 58 -9.29 18.63 9.60
N ALA A 59 -8.10 18.08 9.38
CA ALA A 59 -6.86 18.82 9.60
C ALA A 59 -6.46 19.73 8.42
N ASN A 60 -6.98 19.50 7.21
CA ASN A 60 -6.43 20.11 5.99
C ASN A 60 -7.42 20.88 5.10
N LEU A 61 -8.70 20.50 5.07
CA LEU A 61 -9.65 21.07 4.10
C LEU A 61 -10.53 22.19 4.66
N GLY A 62 -10.88 22.13 5.95
CA GLY A 62 -11.74 23.13 6.58
C GLY A 62 -13.17 23.23 6.01
N ALA A 63 -13.62 22.22 5.25
CA ALA A 63 -15.01 22.15 4.80
C ALA A 63 -15.92 21.69 5.95
N GLU A 64 -17.04 22.39 6.15
CA GLU A 64 -18.04 22.10 7.17
C GLU A 64 -19.27 21.41 6.58
N THR A 65 -19.54 21.61 5.29
CA THR A 65 -20.71 21.05 4.59
C THR A 65 -20.32 20.10 3.45
N GLN A 66 -21.31 19.32 3.00
CA GLN A 66 -21.17 18.50 1.80
C GLN A 66 -20.87 19.37 0.57
N GLU A 67 -21.61 20.46 0.37
CA GLU A 67 -21.40 21.35 -0.78
C GLU A 67 -19.98 21.93 -0.81
N GLU A 68 -19.46 22.38 0.33
CA GLU A 68 -18.09 22.92 0.41
C GLU A 68 -17.04 21.86 0.08
N PHE A 69 -17.23 20.62 0.54
CA PHE A 69 -16.34 19.52 0.17
C PHE A 69 -16.39 19.24 -1.34
N GLU A 70 -17.58 19.22 -1.93
CA GLU A 70 -17.76 19.03 -3.37
C GLU A 70 -17.10 20.15 -4.18
N ASP A 71 -17.21 21.41 -3.74
CA ASP A 71 -16.52 22.54 -4.35
C ASP A 71 -15.00 22.40 -4.30
N LEU A 72 -14.44 21.89 -3.20
CA LEU A 72 -13.01 21.59 -3.11
C LEU A 72 -12.59 20.51 -4.12
N VAL A 73 -13.45 19.52 -4.37
CA VAL A 73 -13.21 18.49 -5.38
C VAL A 73 -13.27 19.07 -6.80
N LEU A 74 -14.31 19.85 -7.11
CA LEU A 74 -14.54 20.44 -8.43
C LEU A 74 -13.45 21.43 -8.81
N ASN A 75 -13.04 22.28 -7.86
CA ASN A 75 -12.02 23.29 -8.08
C ASN A 75 -10.59 22.74 -7.96
N GLY A 76 -10.41 21.44 -7.70
CA GLY A 76 -9.11 20.79 -7.60
C GLY A 76 -8.32 21.10 -6.32
N ASN A 77 -8.98 21.66 -5.30
CA ASN A 77 -8.39 21.96 -4.00
C ASN A 77 -8.27 20.70 -3.12
N LEU A 78 -9.03 19.64 -3.39
CA LEU A 78 -8.73 18.29 -2.88
C LEU A 78 -7.51 17.71 -3.63
N ARG A 79 -6.31 18.12 -3.22
CA ARG A 79 -5.04 17.76 -3.89
C ARG A 79 -4.55 16.35 -3.59
N THR A 80 -5.07 15.70 -2.56
CA THR A 80 -4.60 14.37 -2.14
C THR A 80 -5.28 13.25 -2.92
N PRO A 81 -4.52 12.30 -3.51
CA PRO A 81 -5.11 11.13 -4.17
C PRO A 81 -5.66 10.10 -3.17
N TYR A 82 -5.35 10.25 -1.89
CA TYR A 82 -5.67 9.25 -0.86
C TYR A 82 -7.09 9.38 -0.30
N VAL A 83 -7.70 10.56 -0.43
CA VAL A 83 -9.11 10.76 -0.08
C VAL A 83 -9.96 10.50 -1.34
N PRO A 84 -11.05 9.73 -1.24
CA PRO A 84 -12.00 9.57 -2.35
C PRO A 84 -12.69 10.90 -2.67
N LYS A 85 -12.92 11.16 -3.97
CA LYS A 85 -13.67 12.34 -4.44
C LYS A 85 -15.15 12.29 -4.05
N ASP A 86 -15.69 11.09 -3.87
CA ASP A 86 -17.04 10.81 -3.36
C ASP A 86 -16.89 9.92 -2.11
N PRO A 87 -16.60 10.50 -0.93
CA PRO A 87 -16.37 9.74 0.29
C PRO A 87 -17.64 9.05 0.77
N LYS A 88 -18.82 9.67 0.60
CA LYS A 88 -20.11 9.08 0.94
C LYS A 88 -20.28 7.73 0.24
N ARG A 89 -20.17 7.70 -1.10
CA ARG A 89 -20.29 6.45 -1.85
C ARG A 89 -19.20 5.45 -1.48
N TYR A 90 -17.93 5.89 -1.48
CA TYR A 90 -16.80 4.99 -1.24
C TYR A 90 -16.89 4.29 0.12
N TYR A 91 -17.17 5.03 1.20
CA TYR A 91 -17.26 4.44 2.53
C TYR A 91 -18.59 3.76 2.81
N THR A 92 -19.65 4.07 2.06
CA THR A 92 -20.90 3.29 2.08
C THR A 92 -20.67 1.91 1.49
N ASP A 93 -20.00 1.82 0.33
CA ASP A 93 -19.65 0.53 -0.30
C ASP A 93 -18.76 -0.33 0.62
N VAL A 94 -17.92 0.31 1.44
CA VAL A 94 -17.05 -0.35 2.43
C VAL A 94 -17.77 -0.63 3.77
N GLY A 95 -18.95 -0.06 4.01
CA GLY A 95 -19.71 -0.23 5.26
C GLY A 95 -19.16 0.55 6.46
N THR A 96 -18.46 1.66 6.22
CA THR A 96 -17.80 2.48 7.26
C THR A 96 -18.27 3.94 7.29
N TRP A 97 -19.22 4.31 6.42
CA TRP A 97 -19.76 5.67 6.37
C TRP A 97 -20.65 5.97 7.57
N LEU A 98 -20.32 7.01 8.33
CA LEU A 98 -21.11 7.45 9.49
C LEU A 98 -21.95 8.70 9.20
N GLY A 99 -21.53 9.54 8.25
CA GLY A 99 -22.25 10.76 7.89
C GLY A 99 -21.28 11.90 7.58
N TRP A 100 -21.81 12.95 6.95
CA TRP A 100 -21.00 14.13 6.63
C TRP A 100 -20.56 14.88 7.87
N GLU A 101 -21.43 15.03 8.87
CA GLU A 101 -21.08 15.70 10.13
C GLU A 101 -19.95 14.98 10.88
N ASP A 102 -19.97 13.65 10.93
CA ASP A 102 -18.87 12.89 11.52
C ASP A 102 -17.59 13.02 10.67
N PHE A 103 -17.71 12.91 9.36
CA PHE A 103 -16.56 12.93 8.45
C PHE A 103 -15.84 14.28 8.42
N LEU A 104 -16.60 15.38 8.40
CA LEU A 104 -16.08 16.75 8.27
C LEU A 104 -15.80 17.41 9.61
N LEU A 105 -16.67 17.22 10.60
CA LEU A 105 -16.62 17.95 11.88
C LEU A 105 -16.28 17.04 13.06
N GLY A 106 -16.35 15.73 12.90
CA GLY A 106 -16.09 14.77 13.97
C GLY A 106 -17.22 14.67 14.98
N LYS A 107 -18.41 15.17 14.63
CA LYS A 107 -19.59 15.12 15.48
C LYS A 107 -20.26 13.74 15.35
N PRO A 108 -20.63 13.08 16.47
CA PRO A 108 -21.39 11.85 16.39
C PRO A 108 -22.76 12.12 15.75
N THR A 109 -23.14 11.23 14.83
CA THR A 109 -24.41 11.27 14.08
C THR A 109 -25.51 10.52 14.83
#